data_AF-A0A9W6F094-F1
#
_entry.id   AF-A0A9W6F094-F1
#
_cell.length_a   1.000
_cell.length_b   1.000
_cell.length_c   1.000
_cell.angle_alpha   90.00
_cell.angle_beta   90.00
_cell.angle_gamma   90.00
#
_symmetry.space_group_name_H-M   'P 1'
#
loop_
_entity.id
_entity.type
_entity.pdbx_description
1 polymer ?
#
loop_
_entity_poly.entity_id
_entity_poly.type
_entity_poly.pdbx_seq_one_letter_code
_entity_poly.pdbx_strand_id
1 'polypeptide(L)'
;MYAQCPLHRHVRTSLTEAGHQRVALGSGSRPKVACRSAGQPNVDTFTPPPPPPPPPPPPPPPRAQAPWYKPSRRDFLVAGLGSIIGGGAMYVYDTFIISDLVDELEEAEDDLDLAEEFVSRVANVPTMEDLQRDDASGSTAGSSTGK
;
A
#
# COMPACT_ATOMS: atom_id res chain seq x y z
N MET A 1 -0.88 -24.09 30.70
CA MET A 1 -2.07 -23.50 30.03
C MET A 1 -1.63 -22.20 29.39
N TYR A 2 -1.37 -22.19 28.08
CA TYR A 2 -1.15 -20.96 27.32
C TYR A 2 -2.25 -20.88 26.27
N ALA A 3 -2.99 -19.77 26.29
CA ALA A 3 -4.10 -19.49 25.40
C ALA A 3 -3.59 -19.16 24.00
N GLN A 4 -4.19 -19.79 23.01
CA GLN A 4 -3.87 -19.64 21.60
C GLN A 4 -4.92 -18.73 20.95
N CYS A 5 -4.52 -17.51 20.58
CA CYS A 5 -5.34 -16.59 19.80
C CYS A 5 -5.03 -16.74 18.30
N PRO A 6 -6.00 -17.05 17.43
CA PRO A 6 -5.85 -16.85 16.00
C PRO A 6 -6.68 -15.64 15.55
N LEU A 7 -6.02 -14.49 15.36
CA LEU A 7 -6.64 -13.35 14.68
C LEU A 7 -6.22 -13.38 13.20
N HIS A 8 -6.97 -14.15 12.41
CA HIS A 8 -6.82 -14.21 10.97
C HIS A 8 -7.72 -13.13 10.34
N ARG A 9 -7.14 -12.01 9.88
CA ARG A 9 -7.86 -11.01 9.07
C ARG A 9 -7.36 -11.07 7.64
N HIS A 10 -7.94 -11.97 6.86
CA HIS A 10 -7.84 -11.90 5.40
C HIS A 10 -8.72 -10.78 4.88
N VAL A 11 -8.08 -9.68 4.46
CA VAL A 11 -8.69 -8.67 3.59
C VAL A 11 -8.83 -9.30 2.21
N ARG A 12 -10.04 -9.71 1.84
CA ARG A 12 -10.38 -10.05 0.45
C ARG A 12 -10.72 -8.76 -0.28
N THR A 13 -9.76 -8.25 -1.05
CA THR A 13 -10.03 -7.30 -2.13
C THR A 13 -10.66 -8.05 -3.29
N SER A 14 -11.99 -8.10 -3.35
CA SER A 14 -12.70 -8.50 -4.56
C SER A 14 -12.71 -7.31 -5.52
N LEU A 15 -11.80 -7.31 -6.50
CA LEU A 15 -11.89 -6.48 -7.68
C LEU A 15 -13.14 -6.94 -8.46
N THR A 16 -14.13 -6.06 -8.58
CA THR A 16 -15.35 -6.32 -9.33
C THR A 16 -15.09 -6.04 -10.80
N GLU A 17 -15.18 -7.12 -11.57
CA GLU A 17 -15.13 -7.18 -13.02
C GLU A 17 -16.28 -6.38 -13.64
N ALA A 18 -15.94 -5.67 -14.70
CA ALA A 18 -16.78 -4.73 -15.41
C ALA A 18 -18.00 -5.40 -16.05
N GLY A 19 -19.18 -4.83 -15.74
CA GLY A 19 -20.25 -4.51 -16.68
C GLY A 19 -20.72 -5.59 -17.64
N HIS A 20 -21.93 -6.10 -17.41
CA HIS A 20 -22.96 -6.34 -18.44
C HIS A 20 -24.31 -6.56 -17.73
N GLN A 21 -24.98 -5.47 -17.35
CA GLN A 21 -26.34 -5.51 -16.81
C GLN A 21 -27.33 -5.41 -17.98
N ARG A 22 -27.87 -6.55 -18.44
CA ARG A 22 -28.99 -6.57 -19.38
C ARG A 22 -30.29 -6.26 -18.63
N VAL A 23 -30.85 -5.10 -18.92
CA VAL A 23 -32.18 -4.67 -18.50
C VAL A 23 -33.23 -5.43 -19.34
N ALA A 24 -34.01 -6.28 -18.69
CA ALA A 24 -35.19 -6.89 -19.30
C ALA A 24 -36.43 -6.03 -18.98
N LEU A 25 -36.84 -5.21 -19.96
CA LEU A 25 -38.10 -4.47 -19.94
C LEU A 25 -39.27 -5.45 -20.14
N GLY A 26 -40.03 -5.70 -19.07
CA GLY A 26 -41.30 -6.41 -19.14
C GLY A 26 -42.42 -5.48 -19.63
N SER A 27 -43.00 -5.79 -20.78
CA SER A 27 -44.14 -5.08 -21.37
C SER A 27 -45.28 -6.07 -21.70
N GLY A 28 -46.51 -5.71 -21.32
CA GLY A 28 -47.75 -6.30 -21.84
C GLY A 28 -48.59 -7.04 -20.79
N SER A 29 -49.35 -6.35 -19.93
CA SER A 29 -50.75 -5.94 -20.15
C SER A 29 -51.74 -7.09 -20.42
N ARG A 30 -52.66 -7.30 -19.45
CA ARG A 30 -54.13 -7.36 -19.66
C ARG A 30 -54.86 -7.40 -18.31
N PRO A 31 -55.63 -6.37 -17.93
CA PRO A 31 -56.55 -6.45 -16.80
C PRO A 31 -57.84 -7.12 -17.23
N LYS A 32 -58.19 -8.24 -16.60
CA LYS A 32 -59.53 -8.84 -16.68
C LYS A 32 -60.38 -8.24 -15.57
N VAL A 33 -61.16 -7.23 -15.92
CA VAL A 33 -62.29 -6.76 -15.11
C VAL A 33 -63.36 -7.83 -15.18
N ALA A 34 -63.60 -8.53 -14.06
CA ALA A 34 -64.77 -9.38 -13.88
C ALA A 34 -65.69 -8.71 -12.87
N CYS A 35 -66.94 -8.57 -13.30
CA CYS A 35 -68.01 -7.86 -12.65
C CYS A 35 -68.31 -8.39 -11.24
N ARG A 36 -68.64 -7.44 -10.35
CA ARG A 36 -69.31 -7.66 -9.08
C ARG A 36 -70.58 -8.47 -9.30
N SER A 37 -70.67 -9.63 -8.65
CA SER A 37 -71.94 -10.23 -8.27
C SER A 37 -72.16 -9.94 -6.79
N ALA A 38 -73.17 -9.12 -6.52
CA ALA A 38 -73.67 -8.88 -5.18
C ALA A 38 -74.49 -10.08 -4.73
N GLY A 39 -74.20 -10.61 -3.54
CA GLY A 39 -75.05 -11.58 -2.88
C GLY A 39 -74.27 -12.59 -2.06
N GLN A 40 -74.04 -12.29 -0.78
CA GLN A 40 -74.50 -13.12 0.33
C GLN A 40 -74.02 -12.53 1.67
N PRO A 41 -74.87 -12.49 2.72
CA PRO A 41 -74.42 -12.25 4.07
C PRO A 41 -73.58 -13.44 4.53
N ASN A 42 -72.29 -13.20 4.72
CA ASN A 42 -71.31 -14.21 5.08
C ASN A 42 -71.53 -14.65 6.53
N VAL A 43 -71.96 -15.90 6.67
CA VAL A 43 -72.06 -16.62 7.94
C VAL A 43 -70.65 -16.75 8.50
N ASP A 44 -70.48 -16.43 9.78
CA ASP A 44 -69.23 -16.47 10.54
C ASP A 44 -68.33 -17.65 10.14
N THR A 45 -67.39 -17.39 9.23
CA THR A 45 -66.43 -18.38 8.78
C THR A 45 -65.27 -18.34 9.76
N PHE A 46 -65.35 -19.16 10.82
CA PHE A 46 -64.19 -19.52 11.62
C PHE A 46 -63.19 -20.25 10.70
N THR A 47 -62.30 -19.50 10.06
CA THR A 47 -61.17 -20.08 9.34
C THR A 47 -60.21 -20.66 10.39
N PRO A 48 -59.90 -21.97 10.34
CA PRO A 48 -58.92 -22.55 11.23
C PRO A 48 -57.57 -21.84 11.04
N PRO A 49 -56.78 -21.67 12.12
CA PRO A 49 -55.48 -21.03 12.01
C PRO A 49 -54.61 -21.78 11.00
N PRO A 50 -53.78 -21.07 10.22
CA PRO A 50 -52.91 -21.70 9.24
C PRO A 50 -52.00 -22.72 9.92
N PRO A 51 -51.71 -23.86 9.27
CA PRO A 51 -50.81 -24.85 9.83
C PRO A 51 -49.44 -24.20 10.11
N PRO A 52 -48.73 -24.63 11.16
CA PRO A 52 -47.41 -24.11 11.46
C PRO A 52 -46.47 -24.32 10.27
N PRO A 53 -45.54 -23.38 10.01
CA PRO A 53 -44.58 -23.54 8.93
C PRO A 53 -43.76 -24.82 9.15
N PRO A 54 -43.40 -25.53 8.08
CA PRO A 54 -42.57 -26.72 8.20
C PRO A 54 -41.22 -26.36 8.84
N PRO A 55 -40.63 -27.27 9.64
CA PRO A 55 -39.33 -27.03 10.24
C PRO A 55 -38.29 -26.78 9.13
N PRO A 56 -37.31 -25.90 9.37
CA PRO A 56 -36.25 -25.64 8.41
C PRO A 56 -35.47 -26.94 8.12
N PRO A 57 -35.02 -27.14 6.87
CA PRO A 57 -34.20 -28.29 6.53
C PRO A 57 -32.89 -28.27 7.33
N PRO A 58 -32.34 -29.44 7.68
CA PRO A 58 -31.07 -29.52 8.39
C PRO A 58 -29.93 -28.89 7.56
N PRO A 59 -28.93 -28.28 8.20
CA PRO A 59 -27.79 -27.73 7.50
C PRO A 59 -27.01 -28.83 6.76
N PRO A 60 -26.43 -28.53 5.58
CA PRO A 60 -25.64 -29.49 4.83
C PRO A 60 -24.41 -29.93 5.64
N PRO A 61 -23.93 -31.18 5.45
CA PRO A 61 -22.74 -31.67 6.13
C PRO A 61 -21.51 -30.81 5.78
N PRO A 62 -20.55 -30.67 6.70
CA PRO A 62 -19.29 -30.00 6.42
C PRO A 62 -18.63 -30.65 5.22
N ARG A 63 -18.35 -29.87 4.17
CA ARG A 63 -17.58 -30.35 3.03
C ARG A 63 -16.22 -30.77 3.56
N ALA A 64 -15.79 -31.99 3.23
CA ALA A 64 -14.46 -32.48 3.58
C ALA A 64 -13.44 -31.40 3.20
N GLN A 65 -12.70 -30.92 4.21
CA GLN A 65 -11.65 -29.93 4.01
C GLN A 65 -10.70 -30.49 2.95
N ALA A 66 -10.31 -29.65 2.00
CA ALA A 66 -9.46 -30.06 0.89
C ALA A 66 -8.27 -30.87 1.40
N PRO A 67 -7.85 -31.93 0.67
CA PRO A 67 -6.78 -32.82 1.11
C PRO A 67 -5.56 -31.97 1.47
N TRP A 68 -5.10 -32.15 2.71
CA TRP A 68 -3.94 -31.50 3.29
C TRP A 68 -2.80 -31.51 2.27
N TYR A 69 -2.26 -30.33 1.94
CA TYR A 69 -1.30 -30.14 0.85
C TYR A 69 -0.11 -31.09 1.06
N LYS A 70 0.00 -32.10 0.19
CA LYS A 70 1.09 -33.07 0.21
C LYS A 70 2.10 -32.61 -0.82
N PRO A 71 3.26 -32.05 -0.41
CA PRO A 71 4.20 -31.48 -1.37
C PRO A 71 4.65 -32.56 -2.34
N SER A 72 4.44 -32.28 -3.63
CA SER A 72 4.88 -33.17 -4.71
C SER A 72 6.39 -32.99 -4.93
N ARG A 73 7.06 -34.02 -5.48
CA ARG A 73 8.46 -33.88 -5.97
C ARG A 73 8.62 -32.71 -6.95
N ARG A 74 7.58 -32.41 -7.73
CA ARG A 74 7.58 -31.25 -8.64
C ARG A 74 7.63 -29.95 -7.87
N ASP A 75 6.94 -29.85 -6.73
CA ASP A 75 6.91 -28.65 -5.92
C ASP A 75 8.28 -28.38 -5.29
N PHE A 76 9.00 -29.42 -4.89
CA PHE A 76 10.38 -29.28 -4.41
C PHE A 76 11.34 -28.83 -5.51
N LEU A 77 11.18 -29.32 -6.74
CA LEU A 77 11.99 -28.87 -7.87
C LEU A 77 11.70 -27.43 -8.24
N VAL A 78 10.43 -27.04 -8.28
CA VAL A 78 10.02 -25.66 -8.60
C VAL A 78 10.45 -24.70 -7.48
N ALA A 79 10.24 -25.07 -6.22
CA ALA A 79 10.67 -24.26 -5.08
C ALA A 79 12.20 -24.16 -5.00
N GLY A 80 12.92 -25.26 -5.24
CA GLY A 80 14.38 -25.27 -5.25
C GLY A 80 14.96 -24.43 -6.37
N LEU A 81 14.46 -24.59 -7.60
CA LEU A 81 14.92 -23.81 -8.75
C LEU A 81 14.57 -22.32 -8.59
N GLY A 82 13.36 -22.01 -8.10
CA GLY A 82 12.95 -20.66 -7.80
C GLY A 82 13.82 -20.00 -6.73
N SER A 83 14.24 -20.76 -5.71
CA SER A 83 15.15 -20.27 -4.67
C SER A 83 16.55 -19.96 -5.21
N ILE A 84 17.11 -20.82 -6.06
CA ILE A 84 18.43 -20.58 -6.67
C ILE A 84 18.40 -19.36 -7.59
N ILE A 85 17.38 -19.25 -8.44
CA ILE A 85 17.24 -18.11 -9.37
C ILE A 85 16.97 -16.83 -8.59
N GLY A 86 16.06 -16.85 -7.61
CA GLY A 86 15.71 -15.68 -6.80
C GLY A 86 16.88 -15.20 -5.93
N GLY A 87 17.56 -16.10 -5.25
CA GLY A 87 18.73 -15.79 -4.43
C GLY A 87 19.92 -15.33 -5.27
N GLY A 88 20.16 -15.96 -6.43
CA GLY A 88 21.21 -15.55 -7.35
C GLY A 88 20.95 -14.16 -7.96
N ALA A 89 19.72 -13.88 -8.37
CA ALA A 89 19.35 -12.55 -8.84
C ALA A 89 19.54 -11.50 -7.75
N MET A 90 19.06 -11.76 -6.53
CA MET A 90 19.26 -10.85 -5.40
C MET A 90 20.75 -10.60 -5.13
N TYR A 91 21.59 -11.64 -5.15
CA TYR A 91 23.03 -11.51 -4.95
C TYR A 91 23.70 -10.67 -6.05
N VAL A 92 23.32 -10.86 -7.31
CA VAL A 92 23.84 -10.05 -8.43
C VAL A 92 23.40 -8.59 -8.29
N TYR A 93 22.15 -8.32 -7.92
CA TYR A 93 21.70 -6.95 -7.63
C TYR A 93 22.49 -6.32 -6.48
N ASP A 94 22.72 -7.07 -5.40
CA ASP A 94 23.49 -6.62 -4.24
C ASP A 94 24.96 -6.35 -4.60
N THR A 95 25.56 -7.18 -5.44
CA THR A 95 27.00 -7.05 -5.77
C THR A 95 27.27 -6.00 -6.84
N PHE A 96 26.40 -5.84 -7.84
CA PHE A 96 26.67 -4.93 -8.96
C PHE A 96 26.01 -3.56 -8.79
N ILE A 97 24.74 -3.51 -8.37
CA ILE A 97 24.05 -2.23 -8.22
C ILE A 97 24.60 -1.47 -7.02
N ILE A 98 24.90 -2.14 -5.91
CA ILE A 98 25.40 -1.44 -4.71
C ILE A 98 26.85 -0.99 -4.92
N SER A 99 27.70 -1.78 -5.59
CA SER A 99 29.07 -1.34 -5.88
C SER A 99 29.12 -0.13 -6.78
N ASP A 100 28.35 -0.10 -7.87
CA ASP A 100 28.31 1.09 -8.75
C ASP A 100 27.77 2.33 -8.01
N LEU A 101 26.78 2.16 -7.12
CA LEU A 101 26.26 3.26 -6.29
C LEU A 101 27.25 3.73 -5.21
N VAL A 102 28.11 2.84 -4.69
CA VAL A 102 29.11 3.20 -3.68
C VAL A 102 30.24 3.99 -4.33
N ASP A 103 30.70 3.56 -5.51
CA ASP A 103 31.73 4.28 -6.26
C ASP A 103 31.23 5.69 -6.66
N GLU A 104 29.97 5.83 -7.11
CA GLU A 104 29.38 7.14 -7.45
C GLU A 104 29.16 8.03 -6.21
N LEU A 105 28.96 7.44 -5.02
CA LEU A 105 28.81 8.18 -3.77
C LEU A 105 30.16 8.71 -3.27
N GLU A 106 31.25 7.96 -3.44
CA GLU A 106 32.60 8.37 -3.05
C GLU A 106 33.07 9.57 -3.89
N GLU A 107 32.82 9.57 -5.21
CA GLU A 107 33.14 10.71 -6.08
C GLU A 107 32.32 11.97 -5.71
N ALA A 108 31.06 11.80 -5.29
CA ALA A 108 30.22 12.91 -4.85
C ALA A 108 30.62 13.49 -3.48
N GLU A 109 31.23 12.70 -2.59
CA GLU A 109 31.76 13.15 -1.30
C GLU A 109 33.01 14.02 -1.50
N ASP A 110 33.93 13.60 -2.37
CA ASP A 110 35.12 14.37 -2.74
C ASP A 110 34.77 15.75 -3.33
N ASP A 111 33.72 15.83 -4.16
CA ASP A 111 33.21 17.08 -4.71
C ASP A 111 32.64 18.03 -3.64
N LEU A 112 32.00 17.47 -2.60
CA LEU A 112 31.44 18.25 -1.49
C LEU A 112 32.55 18.87 -0.64
N ASP A 113 33.58 18.10 -0.31
CA ASP A 113 34.74 18.55 0.44
C ASP A 113 35.47 19.69 -0.29
N LEU A 114 35.63 19.57 -1.62
CA LEU A 114 36.22 20.61 -2.45
C LEU A 114 35.37 21.90 -2.45
N ALA A 115 34.05 21.77 -2.49
CA ALA A 115 33.14 22.90 -2.43
C ALA A 115 33.19 23.61 -1.06
N GLU A 116 33.27 22.86 0.04
CA GLU A 116 33.38 23.43 1.39
C GLU A 116 34.73 24.15 1.57
N GLU A 117 35.82 23.63 1.01
CA GLU A 117 37.09 24.36 0.96
C GLU A 117 36.98 25.67 0.16
N PHE A 118 36.29 25.64 -0.99
CA PHE A 118 36.10 26.82 -1.81
C PHE A 118 35.29 27.90 -1.08
N VAL A 119 34.21 27.51 -0.41
CA VAL A 119 33.39 28.42 0.42
C VAL A 119 34.22 28.98 1.58
N SER A 120 35.01 28.14 2.25
CA SER A 120 35.90 28.59 3.32
C SER A 120 36.92 29.61 2.83
N ARG A 121 37.52 29.40 1.64
CA ARG A 121 38.42 30.39 1.02
C ARG A 121 37.69 31.68 0.68
N VAL A 122 36.50 31.62 0.08
CA VAL A 122 35.71 32.80 -0.32
C VAL A 122 35.25 33.59 0.91
N ALA A 123 34.78 32.92 1.96
CA ALA A 123 34.32 33.55 3.20
C ALA A 123 35.45 34.23 3.98
N ASN A 124 36.69 33.74 3.84
CA ASN A 124 37.88 34.36 4.45
C ASN A 124 38.58 35.38 3.54
N VAL A 125 38.04 35.69 2.35
CA VAL A 125 38.55 36.80 1.55
C VAL A 125 38.25 38.09 2.32
N PRO A 126 39.28 38.86 2.71
CA PRO A 126 39.08 40.15 3.36
C PRO A 126 38.18 41.00 2.48
N THR A 127 37.08 41.48 3.05
CA THR A 127 36.19 42.35 2.30
C THR A 127 36.96 43.63 1.97
N MET A 128 36.69 44.26 0.81
CA MET A 128 37.36 45.52 0.44
C MET A 128 37.19 46.60 1.52
N GLU A 129 36.15 46.50 2.34
CA GLU A 129 35.88 47.40 3.47
C GLU A 129 36.89 47.23 4.61
N ASP A 130 37.40 46.02 4.83
CA ASP A 130 38.44 45.75 5.84
C ASP A 130 39.78 46.37 5.42
N LEU A 131 40.15 46.24 4.15
CA LEU A 131 41.36 46.85 3.59
C LEU A 131 41.32 48.38 3.66
N GLN A 132 40.14 48.99 3.53
CA GLN A 132 39.99 50.45 3.59
C GLN A 132 40.08 51.00 5.03
N ARG A 133 39.87 50.14 6.04
CA ARG A 133 39.90 50.53 7.45
C ARG A 133 41.31 50.60 8.03
N ASP A 134 42.23 49.78 7.51
CA ASP A 134 43.61 49.73 7.98
C ASP A 134 44.44 50.95 7.54
N ASP A 135 44.19 51.50 6.34
CA ASP A 135 44.87 52.70 5.86
C ASP A 135 44.51 53.97 6.65
N ALA A 136 43.33 54.00 7.28
CA ALA A 136 42.88 55.15 8.06
C ALA A 136 43.45 55.17 9.50
N SER A 137 43.91 54.05 10.04
CA SER A 137 44.36 53.97 11.45
C SER A 137 45.87 54.19 11.65
N GLY A 138 46.69 54.06 10.60
CA GLY A 138 48.15 54.13 10.69
C GLY A 138 48.80 55.52 10.68
N SER A 139 48.03 56.61 10.55
CA SER A 139 48.62 57.96 10.33
C SER A 139 48.85 58.80 11.60
N THR A 140 48.61 58.27 12.81
CA THR A 140 48.73 59.08 14.04
C THR A 140 49.70 58.49 15.06
N ALA A 141 50.78 59.26 15.31
CA ALA A 141 51.69 59.22 16.46
C ALA A 141 52.79 58.14 16.47
N GLY A 142 54.07 58.46 16.66
CA GLY A 142 54.65 59.74 17.04
C GLY A 142 56.17 59.68 16.94
N SER A 143 56.71 60.68 16.24
CA SER A 143 58.09 61.12 16.34
C SER A 143 58.35 61.55 17.79
N SER A 144 59.13 60.77 18.55
CA SER A 144 59.75 61.23 19.79
C SER A 144 61.27 61.31 19.57
N THR A 145 61.69 62.43 18.99
CA THR A 145 63.06 62.90 18.98
C THR A 145 63.36 63.60 20.32
N GLY A 146 64.47 63.24 20.96
CA GLY A 146 65.02 63.90 22.14
C GLY A 146 65.37 62.88 23.22
N LYS A 147 66.59 62.77 23.72
CA LYS A 147 67.75 63.68 23.71
C LYS A 147 69.01 62.84 23.96
#